data_AF-A0A3D3AP42-F1
#
_entry.id   AF-A0A3D3AP42-F1
#
_cell.length_a   1.000
_cell.length_b   1.000
_cell.length_c   1.000
_cell.angle_alpha   90.00
_cell.angle_beta   90.00
_cell.angle_gamma   90.00
#
_symmetry.space_group_name_H-M   'P 1'
#
loop_
_entity.id
_entity.type
_entity.pdbx_description
1 polymer ?
#
loop_
_entity_poly.entity_id
_entity_poly.type
_entity_poly.pdbx_seq_one_letter_code
_entity_poly.pdbx_strand_id
1 'polypeptide(L)'
;MLNFFMILLIRFYQMTLSRIFGNNCRFYPSCSEYGLECFKNHHFFKAFGKTTWRILRCNPFGKGGYDPCTCQTKDNKNNRKSIL
;
A
#
# COMPACT_ATOMS: atom_id res chain seq x y z
N MET A 1 -0.85 14.38 -9.67
CA MET A 1 0.06 15.23 -8.87
C MET A 1 0.29 14.69 -7.47
N LEU A 2 -0.73 14.61 -6.58
CA LEU A 2 -0.53 14.28 -5.15
C LEU A 2 0.06 12.88 -4.85
N ASN A 3 -0.33 11.86 -5.62
CA ASN A 3 0.20 10.49 -5.43
C ASN A 3 1.72 10.41 -5.68
N PHE A 4 2.25 11.22 -6.61
CA PHE A 4 3.66 11.19 -6.96
C PHE A 4 4.53 11.64 -5.78
N PHE A 5 4.07 12.66 -5.04
CA PHE A 5 4.72 13.15 -3.84
C PHE A 5 4.78 12.07 -2.75
N MET A 6 3.68 11.33 -2.53
CA MET A 6 3.67 10.21 -1.58
C MET A 6 4.58 9.06 -2.01
N ILE A 7 4.58 8.71 -3.29
CA ILE A 7 5.47 7.65 -3.82
C ILE A 7 6.93 8.04 -3.61
N LEU A 8 7.28 9.32 -3.81
CA LEU A 8 8.62 9.83 -3.55
C LEU A 8 8.98 9.74 -2.06
N LEU A 9 8.05 10.12 -1.18
CA LEU A 9 8.23 10.05 0.28
C LEU A 9 8.42 8.60 0.74
N ILE A 10 7.63 7.67 0.22
CA ILE A 10 7.74 6.24 0.51
C ILE A 10 9.05 5.68 -0.01
N ARG A 11 9.52 6.08 -1.19
CA ARG A 11 10.83 5.67 -1.73
C ARG A 11 11.99 6.21 -0.92
N PHE A 12 11.89 7.46 -0.46
CA PHE A 12 12.89 8.06 0.42
C PHE A 12 12.94 7.32 1.75
N TYR A 13 11.76 7.04 2.33
CA TYR A 13 11.61 6.19 3.52
C TYR A 13 12.17 4.78 3.30
N GLN A 14 11.94 4.15 2.14
CA GLN A 14 12.52 2.84 1.81
C GLN A 14 14.05 2.89 1.75
N MET A 15 14.66 3.95 1.20
CA MET A 15 16.11 4.09 1.18
C MET A 15 16.70 4.29 2.58
N THR A 16 16.03 5.07 3.43
CA THR A 16 16.50 5.32 4.80
C THR A 16 16.23 4.13 5.73
N LEU A 17 15.06 3.48 5.62
CA LEU A 17 14.74 2.29 6.41
C LEU A 17 15.43 1.04 5.93
N SER A 18 15.69 0.85 4.64
CA SER A 18 16.42 -0.34 4.17
C SER A 18 17.79 -0.49 4.85
N ARG A 19 18.38 0.65 5.28
CA ARG A 19 19.63 0.67 6.02
C ARG A 19 19.52 0.36 7.51
N ILE A 20 18.33 0.48 8.11
CA ILE A 20 18.10 0.46 9.57
C ILE A 20 17.19 -0.71 9.99
N PHE A 21 16.15 -0.97 9.23
CA PHE A 21 15.20 -2.05 9.43
C PHE A 21 15.50 -3.17 8.42
N GLY A 22 16.12 -4.26 8.88
CA GLY A 22 16.00 -5.55 8.17
C GLY A 22 14.52 -5.92 7.98
N ASN A 23 14.22 -6.92 7.14
CA ASN A 23 12.86 -7.34 6.73
C ASN A 23 11.94 -7.74 7.93
N ASN A 24 11.49 -6.77 8.71
CA ASN A 24 10.59 -6.93 9.85
C ASN A 24 9.11 -6.80 9.45
N CYS A 25 8.84 -6.57 8.16
CA CYS A 25 7.48 -6.67 7.65
C CYS A 25 7.01 -8.11 7.74
N ARG A 26 6.02 -8.35 8.60
CA ARG A 26 5.44 -9.68 8.80
C ARG A 26 4.51 -10.11 7.64
N PHE A 27 4.15 -9.17 6.78
CA PHE A 27 3.34 -9.41 5.59
C PHE A 27 4.22 -9.39 4.33
N TYR A 28 3.94 -10.31 3.41
CA TYR A 28 4.56 -10.34 2.09
C TYR A 28 3.51 -10.00 1.02
N PRO A 29 3.77 -9.05 0.10
CA PRO A 29 4.93 -8.15 0.06
C PRO A 29 4.91 -7.10 1.19
N SER A 30 6.03 -6.40 1.38
CA SER A 30 6.23 -5.45 2.49
C SER A 30 5.16 -4.37 2.53
N CYS A 31 4.90 -3.78 3.72
CA CYS A 31 3.90 -2.71 3.86
C CYS A 31 4.22 -1.50 2.96
N SER A 32 5.50 -1.22 2.74
CA SER A 32 5.96 -0.15 1.85
C SER A 32 5.71 -0.48 0.37
N GLU A 33 5.97 -1.73 -0.06
CA GLU A 33 5.66 -2.23 -1.41
C GLU A 33 4.16 -2.14 -1.69
N TYR A 34 3.35 -2.64 -0.73
CA TYR A 34 1.90 -2.59 -0.79
C TYR A 34 1.38 -1.16 -0.91
N GLY A 35 1.95 -0.24 -0.13
CA GLY A 35 1.61 1.18 -0.19
C GLY A 35 1.92 1.77 -1.56
N LEU A 36 3.12 1.50 -2.07
CA LEU A 36 3.57 1.99 -3.37
C LEU A 36 2.65 1.51 -4.50
N GLU A 37 2.24 0.24 -4.46
CA GLU A 37 1.29 -0.36 -5.40
C GLU A 37 -0.12 0.23 -5.24
N CYS A 38 -0.57 0.51 -4.01
CA CYS A 38 -1.83 1.21 -3.75
C CYS A 38 -1.83 2.64 -4.31
N PHE A 39 -0.76 3.43 -4.09
CA PHE A 39 -0.67 4.81 -4.58
C PHE A 39 -0.50 4.89 -6.10
N LYS A 40 0.05 3.84 -6.73
CA LYS A 40 0.08 3.69 -8.20
C LYS A 40 -1.30 3.44 -8.80
N ASN A 41 -2.14 2.64 -8.13
CA ASN A 41 -3.40 2.15 -8.71
C ASN A 41 -4.68 2.84 -8.16
N HIS A 42 -4.62 3.59 -7.05
CA HIS A 42 -5.77 4.26 -6.42
C HIS A 42 -5.54 5.76 -6.18
N HIS A 43 -6.63 6.50 -5.92
CA HIS A 43 -6.59 7.87 -5.41
C HIS A 43 -5.93 7.92 -4.02
N PHE A 44 -5.23 9.02 -3.74
CA PHE A 44 -4.50 9.28 -2.49
C PHE A 44 -5.27 8.83 -1.24
N PHE A 45 -6.53 9.24 -1.06
CA PHE A 45 -7.30 8.94 0.15
C PHE A 45 -7.59 7.44 0.32
N LYS A 46 -7.98 6.73 -0.74
CA LYS A 46 -8.20 5.27 -0.70
C LYS A 46 -6.89 4.51 -0.47
N ALA A 47 -5.83 4.91 -1.16
CA ALA A 47 -4.51 4.31 -1.02
C ALA A 47 -3.94 4.50 0.40
N PHE A 48 -4.04 5.73 0.92
CA PHE A 48 -3.58 6.09 2.26
C PHE A 48 -4.32 5.30 3.34
N GLY A 49 -5.66 5.25 3.30
CA GLY A 49 -6.45 4.49 4.28
C GLY A 49 -6.07 3.00 4.33
N LYS A 50 -5.95 2.34 3.17
CA LYS A 50 -5.56 0.92 3.11
C LYS A 50 -4.13 0.68 3.59
N THR A 51 -3.20 1.55 3.18
CA THR A 51 -1.78 1.43 3.54
C THR A 51 -1.60 1.62 5.04
N THR A 52 -2.17 2.69 5.60
CA THR A 52 -2.10 3.00 7.04
C THR A 52 -2.72 1.89 7.87
N TRP A 53 -3.91 1.38 7.49
CA TRP A 53 -4.54 0.27 8.19
C TRP A 53 -3.71 -1.03 8.16
N ARG A 54 -2.96 -1.27 7.08
CA ARG A 54 -2.01 -2.39 7.00
C ARG A 54 -0.78 -2.17 7.89
N ILE A 55 -0.22 -0.96 7.90
CA ILE A 55 0.92 -0.61 8.76
C ILE A 55 0.55 -0.77 10.24
N LEU A 56 -0.63 -0.32 10.65
CA LEU A 56 -1.12 -0.47 12.03
C LEU A 56 -1.28 -1.93 12.46
N ARG A 57 -1.63 -2.83 11.53
CA ARG A 57 -1.69 -4.28 11.78
C ARG A 57 -0.33 -4.96 11.71
N CYS A 58 0.69 -4.30 11.15
CA CYS A 58 2.05 -4.80 11.08
C CYS A 58 2.78 -4.60 12.42
N ASN A 59 2.25 -5.23 13.48
CA ASN A 59 2.85 -5.25 14.81
C ASN A 59 3.43 -6.67 15.10
N PRO A 60 4.46 -6.81 15.96
CA PRO A 60 5.09 -8.09 16.28
C PRO A 60 4.14 -9.17 16.87
N PHE A 61 3.04 -8.77 17.48
CA PHE A 61 1.97 -9.63 18.00
C PHE A 61 0.88 -9.94 16.95
N GLY A 62 0.95 -9.37 15.74
CA GLY A 62 0.01 -9.65 14.65
C GLY A 62 0.32 -10.95 13.91
N LYS A 63 -0.71 -11.61 13.38
CA LYS A 63 -0.53 -12.73 12.42
C LYS A 63 -0.03 -12.14 11.09
N GLY A 64 1.21 -12.46 10.75
CA GLY A 64 1.74 -12.21 9.41
C GLY A 64 1.11 -13.11 8.36
N GLY A 65 1.34 -12.81 7.08
CA GLY A 65 0.77 -13.58 5.98
C GLY A 65 1.07 -13.01 4.60
N TYR A 66 0.66 -13.75 3.58
CA TYR A 66 0.68 -13.28 2.19
C TYR A 66 -0.57 -12.45 1.92
N ASP A 67 -0.39 -11.17 1.60
CA ASP A 67 -1.48 -10.26 1.25
C ASP A 67 -1.03 -9.41 0.05
N PRO A 68 -1.11 -9.94 -1.17
CA PRO A 68 -0.75 -9.21 -2.38
C PRO A 68 -1.75 -8.06 -2.60
N CYS A 69 -1.26 -6.94 -3.14
CA CYS A 69 -2.13 -5.81 -3.47
C CYS A 69 -3.04 -6.19 -4.64
N THR A 70 -4.24 -6.72 -4.38
CA THR A 70 -5.26 -6.93 -5.43
C THR A 70 -5.98 -5.63 -5.79
N CYS A 71 -5.28 -4.50 -5.63
CA CYS A 71 -5.81 -3.15 -5.62
C CYS A 71 -6.18 -2.67 -7.03
N GLN A 72 -7.18 -3.31 -7.64
CA GLN A 72 -7.86 -2.79 -8.83
C GLN A 72 -8.83 -1.70 -8.42
N THR A 73 -8.77 -0.55 -9.08
CA THR A 73 -9.69 0.56 -8.83
C THR A 73 -11.15 0.14 -9.04
N LYS A 74 -11.96 0.19 -7.97
CA LYS A 74 -13.41 -0.04 -8.05
C LYS A 74 -14.16 1.10 -8.73
N ASP A 75 -13.51 2.24 -8.98
CA ASP A 75 -14.11 3.38 -9.67
C ASP A 75 -14.47 3.03 -11.14
N ASN A 76 -13.87 1.98 -11.72
CA ASN A 76 -14.28 1.42 -13.01
C ASN A 76 -15.37 0.32 -12.91
N LYS A 77 -15.70 -0.18 -11.71
CA LYS A 77 -16.71 -1.24 -11.56
C LYS A 77 -18.14 -0.68 -11.54
N ASN A 78 -18.33 0.56 -11.07
CA ASN A 78 -19.63 1.22 -11.12
C ASN A 78 -20.02 1.62 -12.55
N ASN A 79 -19.07 2.05 -13.37
CA ASN A 79 -19.31 2.35 -14.80
C ASN A 79 -19.52 1.09 -15.66
N ARG A 80 -19.05 -0.09 -15.23
CA ARG A 80 -19.31 -1.37 -15.93
C ARG A 80 -20.64 -2.02 -15.57
N LYS A 81 -21.27 -1.62 -14.45
CA LYS A 81 -22.60 -2.09 -14.04
C LYS A 81 -23.75 -1.22 -14.54
N SER A 82 -23.47 -0.05 -15.13
CA SER A 82 -24.48 0.81 -15.77
C SER A 82 -24.60 0.57 -17.28
N ILE A 83 -23.82 -0.37 -17.83
CA ILE A 83 -23.80 -0.75 -19.27
C ILE A 83 -24.23 -2.23 -19.46
N LEU A 84 -24.57 -2.92 -18.36
CA LEU A 84 -25.15 -4.26 -18.31
C LEU A 84 -26.45 -4.18 -17.52
#